data_AF-A0A2I0PLG7-F1
#
_entry.id   AF-A0A2I0PLG7-F1
#
_cell.length_a   1.000
_cell.length_b   1.000
_cell.length_c   1.000
_cell.angle_alpha   90.00
_cell.angle_beta   90.00
_cell.angle_gamma   90.00
#
_symmetry.space_group_name_H-M   'P 1'
#
loop_
_entity.id
_entity.type
_entity.pdbx_description
1 polymer ?
#
loop_
_entity_poly.entity_id
_entity_poly.type
_entity_poly.pdbx_seq_one_letter_code
_entity_poly.pdbx_strand_id
1 'polypeptide(L)'
;MGHKQVDVKIDEDFFICVDEGMEGIIKNFFHWEIETCNSCIDYKGMVWIEFCEYGDWEQFLQLALRHNIESKGADSEKETLWDFLQEKSNVNLVFDEELIEDPNHEENTMGTGILLILVGLKFPKELLSEFKELFFEVFPPE
;
A
#
# COMPACT_ATOMS: atom_id res chain seq x y z
N MET A 1 5.04 -10.67 -20.16
CA MET A 1 6.33 -10.74 -19.46
C MET A 1 5.97 -10.58 -17.99
N GLY A 2 6.30 -11.54 -17.13
CA GLY A 2 5.96 -11.44 -15.70
C GLY A 2 6.67 -10.25 -15.04
N HIS A 3 6.06 -9.66 -14.03
CA HIS A 3 6.69 -8.56 -13.29
C HIS A 3 7.84 -9.13 -12.48
N LYS A 4 8.96 -8.41 -12.44
CA LYS A 4 10.10 -8.83 -11.62
C LYS A 4 9.76 -8.56 -10.16
N GLN A 5 9.79 -9.61 -9.35
CA GLN A 5 9.60 -9.53 -7.92
C GLN A 5 10.95 -9.41 -7.20
N VAL A 6 10.93 -8.80 -6.02
CA VAL A 6 12.07 -8.72 -5.10
C VAL A 6 11.61 -8.96 -3.67
N ASP A 7 12.44 -9.62 -2.88
CA ASP A 7 12.17 -9.84 -1.45
C ASP A 7 12.62 -8.62 -0.64
N VAL A 8 11.70 -8.08 0.15
CA VAL A 8 11.90 -6.95 1.05
C VAL A 8 11.89 -7.49 2.48
N LYS A 9 13.00 -7.29 3.19
CA LYS A 9 13.07 -7.59 4.62
C LYS A 9 12.32 -6.50 5.40
N ILE A 10 11.25 -6.90 6.09
CA ILE A 10 10.46 -6.02 6.95
C ILE A 10 10.95 -6.12 8.40
N ASP A 11 11.20 -7.33 8.88
CA ASP A 11 11.74 -7.61 10.22
C ASP A 11 12.76 -8.77 10.15
N GLU A 12 13.39 -9.14 11.28
CA GLU A 12 14.43 -10.16 11.38
C GLU A 12 14.07 -11.46 10.65
N ASP A 13 12.84 -11.93 10.86
CA ASP A 13 12.31 -13.18 10.32
C ASP A 13 11.11 -12.98 9.36
N PHE A 14 10.84 -11.73 8.94
CA PHE A 14 9.69 -11.41 8.08
C PHE A 14 10.11 -10.74 6.77
N PHE A 15 9.82 -11.43 5.66
CA PHE A 15 10.11 -10.99 4.30
C PHE A 15 8.82 -10.96 3.47
N ILE A 16 8.67 -9.92 2.66
CA ILE A 16 7.55 -9.78 1.72
C ILE A 16 8.09 -9.66 0.30
N CYS A 17 7.45 -10.35 -0.63
CA CYS A 17 7.78 -10.31 -2.05
C CYS A 17 6.93 -9.23 -2.74
N VAL A 18 7.58 -8.27 -3.41
CA VAL A 18 6.90 -7.12 -4.07
C VAL A 18 7.45 -6.86 -5.47
N ASP A 19 6.68 -6.16 -6.31
CA ASP A 19 7.16 -5.69 -7.62
C ASP A 19 8.40 -4.77 -7.46
N GLU A 20 9.43 -4.99 -8.28
CA GLU A 20 10.63 -4.13 -8.33
C GLU A 20 10.24 -2.67 -8.55
N GLY A 21 10.63 -1.80 -7.62
CA GLY A 21 10.21 -0.40 -7.53
C GLY A 21 9.23 -0.10 -6.39
N MET A 22 8.59 -1.08 -5.74
CA MET A 22 7.72 -0.84 -4.58
C MET A 22 8.44 -0.94 -3.23
N GLU A 23 9.68 -1.41 -3.21
CA GLU A 23 10.41 -1.82 -2.01
C GLU A 23 10.44 -0.72 -0.95
N GLY A 24 10.80 0.49 -1.38
CA GLY A 24 10.87 1.64 -0.49
C GLY A 24 9.51 2.06 0.05
N ILE A 25 8.44 1.96 -0.74
CA ILE A 25 7.08 2.32 -0.30
C ILE A 25 6.61 1.29 0.75
N ILE A 26 6.70 0.00 0.41
CA ILE A 26 6.20 -1.08 1.26
C ILE A 26 7.00 -1.16 2.55
N LYS A 27 8.33 -1.14 2.48
CA LYS A 27 9.18 -1.13 3.68
C LYS A 27 8.82 0.03 4.61
N ASN A 28 8.55 1.21 4.05
CA ASN A 28 8.26 2.37 4.86
C ASN A 28 6.85 2.35 5.44
N PHE A 29 5.86 1.80 4.73
CA PHE A 29 4.55 1.55 5.33
C PHE A 29 4.67 0.70 6.60
N PHE A 30 5.40 -0.41 6.55
CA PHE A 30 5.63 -1.25 7.73
C PHE A 30 6.43 -0.53 8.84
N HIS A 31 7.44 0.28 8.49
CA HIS A 31 8.15 1.10 9.48
C HIS A 31 7.21 2.05 10.25
N TRP A 32 6.20 2.57 9.56
CA TRP A 32 5.18 3.45 10.12
C TRP A 32 3.96 2.72 10.70
N GLU A 33 4.06 1.41 10.94
CA GLU A 33 3.00 0.56 11.48
C GLU A 33 1.72 0.61 10.61
N ILE A 34 1.88 0.67 9.29
CA ILE A 34 0.81 0.58 8.30
C ILE A 34 1.03 -0.70 7.50
N GLU A 35 0.17 -1.69 7.69
CA GLU A 35 0.35 -2.99 7.04
C GLU A 35 -0.27 -3.02 5.64
N THR A 36 0.41 -3.73 4.74
CA THR A 36 -0.08 -4.00 3.39
C THR A 36 -0.01 -5.50 3.12
N CYS A 37 -1.07 -6.06 2.56
CA CYS A 37 -1.17 -7.49 2.24
C CYS A 37 -0.84 -7.79 0.77
N ASN A 38 -0.93 -6.79 -0.11
CA ASN A 38 -0.61 -6.97 -1.53
C ASN A 38 -0.14 -5.66 -2.18
N SER A 39 0.72 -5.77 -3.20
CA SER A 39 1.11 -4.63 -4.04
C SER A 39 1.54 -5.04 -5.45
N CYS A 40 1.32 -4.16 -6.43
CA CYS A 40 1.69 -4.37 -7.84
C CYS A 40 1.91 -3.04 -8.56
N ILE A 41 2.87 -2.96 -9.50
CA ILE A 41 3.20 -1.77 -10.30
C ILE A 41 2.48 -1.74 -11.65
N ASP A 42 1.92 -2.85 -12.13
CA ASP A 42 1.23 -2.90 -13.43
C ASP A 42 0.01 -3.82 -13.44
N TYR A 43 -0.90 -3.60 -12.48
CA TYR A 43 -2.23 -4.21 -12.54
C TYR A 43 -3.08 -3.47 -13.56
N LYS A 44 -3.01 -3.91 -14.83
CA LYS A 44 -3.76 -3.30 -15.96
C LYS A 44 -3.42 -1.82 -16.18
N GLY A 45 -2.14 -1.45 -16.08
CA GLY A 45 -1.68 -0.07 -16.23
C GLY A 45 -1.73 0.76 -14.94
N MET A 46 -2.12 0.16 -13.82
CA MET A 46 -2.23 0.83 -12.53
C MET A 46 -1.23 0.25 -11.53
N VAL A 47 -0.68 1.12 -10.70
CA VAL A 47 -0.17 0.71 -9.39
C VAL A 47 -1.37 0.33 -8.52
N TRP A 48 -1.23 -0.73 -7.75
CA TRP A 48 -2.21 -1.19 -6.78
C TRP A 48 -1.50 -1.51 -5.47
N ILE A 49 -2.02 -0.97 -4.37
CA ILE A 49 -1.59 -1.26 -3.00
C ILE A 49 -2.83 -1.69 -2.23
N GLU A 50 -2.75 -2.79 -1.50
CA GLU A 50 -3.84 -3.30 -0.67
C GLU A 50 -3.42 -3.29 0.80
N PHE A 51 -4.26 -2.68 1.62
CA PHE A 51 -4.08 -2.57 3.07
C PHE A 51 -4.75 -3.75 3.78
N CYS A 52 -4.08 -4.28 4.80
CA CYS A 52 -4.53 -5.46 5.56
C CYS A 52 -5.85 -5.20 6.28
N GLU A 53 -6.07 -3.98 6.75
CA GLU A 53 -7.33 -3.58 7.36
C GLU A 53 -7.70 -2.13 7.08
N TYR A 54 -8.93 -1.77 7.42
CA TYR A 54 -9.39 -0.38 7.32
C TYR A 54 -8.59 0.56 8.24
N GLY A 55 -8.07 0.05 9.37
CA GLY A 55 -7.25 0.81 10.31
C GLY A 55 -5.96 1.36 9.67
N ASP A 56 -5.24 0.52 8.93
CA ASP A 56 -4.03 0.90 8.18
C ASP A 56 -4.32 2.03 7.19
N TRP A 57 -5.40 1.89 6.44
CA TRP A 57 -5.85 2.89 5.48
C TRP A 57 -6.22 4.21 6.17
N GLU A 58 -6.95 4.13 7.28
CA GLU A 58 -7.31 5.32 8.07
C GLU A 58 -6.06 6.03 8.59
N GLN A 59 -5.09 5.30 9.15
CA GLN A 59 -3.83 5.85 9.64
C GLN A 59 -3.05 6.55 8.52
N PHE A 60 -2.92 5.90 7.37
CA PHE A 60 -2.29 6.48 6.18
C PHE A 60 -2.95 7.81 5.78
N LEU A 61 -4.28 7.86 5.70
CA LEU A 61 -5.03 9.06 5.36
C LEU A 61 -4.87 10.17 6.41
N GLN A 62 -4.89 9.83 7.71
CA GLN A 62 -4.73 10.80 8.77
C GLN A 62 -3.34 11.46 8.73
N LEU A 63 -2.29 10.70 8.45
CA LEU A 63 -0.93 11.23 8.32
C LEU A 63 -0.78 12.11 7.08
N ALA A 64 -1.31 11.67 5.93
CA ALA A 64 -1.35 12.48 4.71
C ALA A 64 -2.10 13.81 4.92
N LEU A 65 -3.25 13.78 5.61
CA LEU A 65 -4.06 14.96 5.90
C LEU A 65 -3.35 15.92 6.88
N ARG A 66 -2.70 15.40 7.93
CA ARG A 66 -1.92 16.22 8.88
C ARG A 66 -0.79 16.96 8.17
N HIS A 67 -0.01 16.25 7.35
CA HIS A 67 1.06 16.85 6.56
C HIS A 67 0.53 17.92 5.59
N ASN A 68 -0.63 17.68 4.97
CA ASN A 68 -1.27 18.66 4.11
C ASN A 68 -1.65 19.95 4.85
N ILE A 69 -2.22 19.86 6.06
CA ILE A 69 -2.55 21.03 6.88
C ILE A 69 -1.29 21.83 7.22
N GLU A 70 -0.20 21.15 7.59
CA GLU A 70 1.07 21.79 7.91
C GLU A 70 1.71 22.45 6.67
N SER A 71 1.77 21.72 5.56
CA SER A 71 2.35 22.21 4.30
C SER A 71 1.58 23.39 3.74
N LYS A 72 0.25 23.31 3.66
CA LYS A 72 -0.59 24.42 3.14
C LYS A 72 -0.70 25.61 4.08
N GLY A 73 -0.41 25.42 5.36
CA GLY A 73 -0.21 26.53 6.29
C GLY A 73 1.01 27.37 5.96
N ALA A 74 2.04 26.77 5.36
CA ALA A 74 3.27 27.44 4.95
C ALA A 74 3.25 27.90 3.48
N ASP A 75 2.71 27.08 2.57
CA ASP A 75 2.59 27.37 1.14
C ASP A 75 1.29 26.74 0.58
N SER A 76 0.30 27.58 0.29
CA SER A 76 -1.04 27.13 -0.12
C SER A 76 -1.08 26.46 -1.50
N GLU A 77 -0.09 26.71 -2.35
CA GLU A 77 -0.03 26.18 -3.72
C GLU A 77 0.78 24.88 -3.82
N LYS A 78 1.46 24.47 -2.73
CA LYS A 78 2.24 23.23 -2.72
C LYS A 78 1.29 22.03 -2.86
N GLU A 79 1.55 21.21 -3.87
CA GLU A 79 0.91 19.90 -4.02
C GLU A 79 1.38 18.93 -2.92
N THR A 80 0.42 18.19 -2.35
CA THR A 80 0.67 17.26 -1.24
C THR A 80 0.20 15.85 -1.57
N LEU A 81 0.66 14.86 -0.80
CA LEU A 81 0.15 13.49 -0.91
C LEU A 81 -1.38 13.42 -0.74
N TRP A 82 -1.95 14.26 0.12
CA TRP A 82 -3.40 14.33 0.28
C TRP A 82 -4.12 14.74 -1.01
N ASP A 83 -3.60 15.76 -1.71
CA ASP A 83 -4.16 16.21 -2.99
C ASP A 83 -4.05 15.11 -4.05
N PHE A 84 -2.88 14.45 -4.13
CA PHE A 84 -2.68 13.30 -5.00
C PHE A 84 -3.74 12.21 -4.76
N LEU A 85 -3.97 11.84 -3.50
CA LEU A 85 -4.94 10.80 -3.15
C LEU A 85 -6.36 11.19 -3.55
N GLN A 86 -6.73 12.48 -3.45
CA GLN A 86 -8.05 12.95 -3.83
C GLN A 86 -8.26 13.01 -5.35
N GLU A 87 -7.25 13.43 -6.10
CA GLU A 87 -7.40 13.80 -7.51
C GLU A 87 -6.90 12.72 -8.49
N LYS A 88 -5.90 11.94 -8.08
CA LYS A 88 -5.12 11.06 -8.95
C LYS A 88 -5.25 9.58 -8.59
N SER A 89 -5.90 9.27 -7.47
CA SER A 89 -6.08 7.90 -6.99
C SER A 89 -7.54 7.43 -7.03
N ASN A 90 -7.73 6.12 -7.01
CA ASN A 90 -9.02 5.46 -6.89
C ASN A 90 -8.92 4.45 -5.75
N VAL A 91 -9.91 4.48 -4.86
CA VAL A 91 -9.97 3.63 -3.68
C VAL A 91 -11.20 2.74 -3.78
N ASN A 92 -11.00 1.43 -3.62
CA ASN A 92 -12.08 0.46 -3.62
C ASN A 92 -11.99 -0.43 -2.38
N LEU A 93 -13.15 -0.82 -1.84
CA LEU A 93 -13.20 -1.93 -0.90
C LEU A 93 -12.89 -3.22 -1.68
N VAL A 94 -12.08 -4.09 -1.08
CA VAL A 94 -11.81 -5.43 -1.59
C VAL A 94 -12.38 -6.41 -0.57
N PHE A 95 -13.06 -7.43 -1.09
CA PHE A 95 -13.69 -8.47 -0.29
C PHE A 95 -12.96 -9.76 -0.62
N ASP A 96 -12.40 -10.39 0.40
CA ASP A 96 -11.69 -11.66 0.27
C ASP A 96 -12.12 -12.65 1.36
N GLU A 97 -11.69 -13.90 1.25
CA GLU A 97 -11.90 -14.92 2.28
C GLU A 97 -10.57 -15.26 2.94
N GLU A 98 -10.55 -15.34 4.27
CA GLU A 98 -9.38 -15.84 4.98
C GLU A 98 -9.10 -17.30 4.61
N LEU A 99 -7.83 -17.59 4.33
CA LEU A 99 -7.37 -18.91 3.93
C LEU A 99 -6.48 -19.52 5.02
N ILE A 100 -6.65 -20.81 5.26
CA ILE A 100 -5.76 -21.63 6.08
C ILE A 100 -5.19 -22.78 5.25
N GLU A 101 -4.07 -23.36 5.68
CA GLU A 101 -3.57 -24.62 5.13
C GLU A 101 -4.60 -25.73 5.35
N ASP A 102 -4.89 -26.52 4.30
CA ASP A 102 -5.79 -27.67 4.43
C ASP A 102 -5.12 -28.75 5.29
N PRO A 103 -5.67 -29.08 6.48
CA PRO A 103 -5.05 -30.06 7.37
C PRO A 103 -5.01 -31.48 6.78
N ASN A 104 -5.72 -31.72 5.68
CA ASN A 104 -5.75 -33.01 4.98
C ASN A 104 -4.88 -33.03 3.72
N HIS A 105 -4.45 -31.88 3.21
CA HIS A 105 -3.68 -31.76 1.97
C HIS A 105 -2.65 -30.63 2.08
N GLU A 106 -1.39 -30.98 2.33
CA GLU A 106 -0.28 -30.03 2.57
C GLU A 106 -0.04 -29.01 1.43
N GLU A 107 -0.52 -29.27 0.21
CA GLU A 107 -0.36 -28.35 -0.93
C GLU A 107 -1.60 -27.47 -1.19
N ASN A 108 -2.68 -27.63 -0.42
CA ASN A 108 -3.93 -26.89 -0.64
C ASN A 108 -4.18 -25.90 0.50
N THR A 109 -4.95 -24.87 0.16
CA THR A 109 -5.58 -23.97 1.12
C THR A 109 -7.09 -24.17 1.13
N MET A 110 -7.73 -23.90 2.28
CA MET A 110 -9.18 -23.89 2.43
C MET A 110 -9.65 -22.56 3.03
N GLY A 111 -10.81 -22.08 2.58
CA GLY A 111 -11.47 -20.92 3.15
C GLY A 111 -12.00 -21.20 4.55
N THR A 112 -11.85 -20.25 5.46
CA THR A 112 -12.35 -20.36 6.83
C THR A 112 -13.81 -19.94 6.98
N GLY A 113 -14.41 -19.35 5.92
CA GLY A 113 -15.72 -18.70 5.98
C GLY A 113 -15.69 -17.31 6.64
N ILE A 114 -14.51 -16.78 6.95
CA ILE A 114 -14.33 -15.42 7.47
C ILE A 114 -14.13 -14.46 6.29
N LEU A 115 -15.04 -13.49 6.18
CA LEU A 115 -14.96 -12.41 5.20
C LEU A 115 -13.93 -11.37 5.65
N LEU A 116 -12.91 -11.16 4.83
CA LEU A 116 -11.96 -10.07 4.95
C LEU A 116 -12.45 -8.87 4.13
N ILE A 117 -12.40 -7.68 4.72
CA ILE A 117 -12.73 -6.42 4.05
C ILE A 117 -11.47 -5.55 4.08
N LEU A 118 -10.84 -5.45 2.92
CA LEU A 118 -9.58 -4.76 2.70
C LEU A 118 -9.82 -3.45 1.93
N VAL A 119 -8.79 -2.60 1.87
CA VAL A 119 -8.83 -1.36 1.09
C VAL A 119 -7.78 -1.41 -0.01
N GLY A 120 -8.21 -1.26 -1.26
CA GLY A 120 -7.32 -1.19 -2.42
C GLY A 120 -7.17 0.26 -2.90
N LEU A 121 -5.95 0.79 -2.83
CA LEU A 121 -5.53 2.05 -3.45
C LEU A 121 -4.97 1.78 -4.83
N LYS A 122 -5.42 2.53 -5.84
CA LYS A 122 -4.95 2.41 -7.23
C LYS A 122 -4.68 3.77 -7.86
N PHE A 123 -3.65 3.86 -8.67
CA PHE A 123 -3.36 5.05 -9.49
C PHE A 123 -2.57 4.67 -10.74
N PRO A 124 -2.61 5.47 -11.83
CA PRO A 124 -1.84 5.20 -13.05
C PRO A 124 -0.34 5.03 -12.76
N LYS A 125 0.28 3.98 -13.31
CA LYS A 125 1.68 3.65 -13.02
C LYS A 125 2.66 4.75 -13.43
N GLU A 126 2.29 5.57 -14.40
CA GLU A 126 3.06 6.72 -14.85
C GLU A 126 3.26 7.76 -13.74
N LEU A 127 2.38 7.77 -12.73
CA LEU A 127 2.43 8.66 -11.59
C LEU A 127 3.24 8.09 -10.40
N LEU A 128 3.84 6.90 -10.54
CA LEU A 128 4.58 6.27 -9.43
C LEU A 128 5.75 7.13 -8.92
N SER A 129 6.46 7.84 -9.81
CA SER A 129 7.55 8.73 -9.40
C SER A 129 7.03 9.88 -8.53
N GLU A 130 5.96 10.52 -8.98
CA GLU A 130 5.31 11.63 -8.27
C GLU A 130 4.75 11.16 -6.92
N PHE A 131 4.06 10.01 -6.90
CA PHE A 131 3.56 9.39 -5.68
C PHE A 131 4.70 9.15 -4.67
N LYS A 132 5.85 8.62 -5.11
CA LYS A 132 7.01 8.39 -4.23
C LYS A 132 7.53 9.67 -3.62
N GLU A 133 7.68 10.72 -4.42
CA GLU A 133 8.16 12.02 -3.95
C GLU A 133 7.25 12.55 -2.84
N LEU A 134 5.94 12.62 -3.09
CA LEU A 134 4.95 13.07 -2.11
C LEU A 134 4.85 12.13 -0.90
N PHE A 135 4.95 10.82 -1.13
CA PHE A 135 4.92 9.80 -0.09
C PHE A 135 6.08 9.97 0.89
N PHE A 136 7.31 10.12 0.40
CA PHE A 136 8.49 10.23 1.28
C PHE A 136 8.62 11.60 1.97
N GLU A 137 7.86 12.61 1.55
CA GLU A 137 7.70 13.84 2.35
C GLU A 137 6.89 13.60 3.63
N VAL A 138 5.82 12.79 3.53
CA VAL A 138 4.95 12.46 4.67
C VAL A 138 5.58 11.38 5.54
N PHE A 139 6.16 10.37 4.89
CA PHE A 139 6.77 9.20 5.48
C PHE A 139 8.26 9.22 5.13
N PRO A 140 9.11 9.98 5.84
CA PRO A 140 10.55 9.92 5.60
C PRO A 140 11.05 8.48 5.82
N PRO A 141 11.97 7.98 4.98
CA PRO A 141 12.59 6.68 5.18
C PRO A 141 13.58 6.71 6.35
N GLU A 142 13.78 5.56 7.02
CA GLU A 142 14.93 5.34 7.92
C GLU A 142 16.28 5.37 7.19
#